data_AF-A0A7G1KCT8-F1
#
_entry.id   AF-A0A7G1KCT8-F1
#
_cell.length_a   1.000
_cell.length_b   1.000
_cell.length_c   1.000
_cell.angle_alpha   90.00
_cell.angle_beta   90.00
_cell.angle_gamma   90.00
#
_symmetry.space_group_name_H-M   'P 1'
#
loop_
_entity.id
_entity.type
_entity.pdbx_description
1 polymer ?
#
loop_
_entity_poly.entity_id
_entity_poly.type
_entity_poly.pdbx_seq_one_letter_code
_entity_poly.pdbx_strand_id
1 'polypeptide(L)'
;MTVEGPAEIPPLDDATDIARSAEVQPGETLADTRNWAGFVVLLFGVLAAIVAITALLAGASQLALVSAVFAAAGSVIGVGLIVMVRRGGGRGAGRDARQQRARH
;
A
#
# COMPACT_ATOMS: atom_id res chain seq x y z
N MET A 1 -52.73 2.07 17.66
CA MET A 1 -52.62 3.26 16.79
C MET A 1 -51.48 2.98 15.84
N THR A 2 -51.82 2.74 14.58
CA THR A 2 -50.90 2.44 13.48
C THR A 2 -50.24 3.74 13.03
N VAL A 3 -48.91 3.81 13.14
CA VAL A 3 -48.13 4.94 12.64
C VAL A 3 -47.99 4.77 11.12
N GLU A 4 -48.95 5.31 10.38
CA GLU A 4 -48.80 5.55 8.94
C GLU A 4 -48.30 6.98 8.74
N GLY A 5 -46.98 7.10 8.58
CA GLY A 5 -46.31 8.29 8.08
C GLY A 5 -45.17 7.84 7.17
N PRO A 6 -44.85 8.58 6.09
CA PRO A 6 -43.70 8.26 5.25
C PRO A 6 -42.48 8.19 6.17
N ALA A 7 -41.75 7.07 6.12
CA ALA A 7 -40.58 6.87 6.97
C ALA A 7 -39.68 8.10 6.88
N GLU A 8 -39.70 8.93 7.92
CA GLU A 8 -38.86 10.11 8.03
C GLU A 8 -37.45 9.54 8.15
N ILE A 9 -36.72 9.56 7.03
CA ILE A 9 -35.32 9.18 7.02
C ILE A 9 -34.65 10.17 7.98
N PRO A 10 -34.07 9.72 9.11
CA PRO A 10 -33.39 10.61 10.02
C PRO A 10 -32.34 11.41 9.23
N PRO A 11 -32.15 12.72 9.53
CA PRO A 11 -31.21 13.54 8.80
C PRO A 11 -29.85 12.83 8.77
N LEU A 12 -29.24 12.75 7.58
CA LEU A 12 -27.92 12.13 7.34
C LEU A 12 -26.76 12.82 8.10
N ASP A 13 -27.06 13.68 9.06
CA ASP A 13 -26.11 14.44 9.88
C ASP A 13 -25.43 13.55 10.94
N ASP A 14 -26.09 12.46 11.35
CA ASP A 14 -25.54 11.42 12.25
C ASP A 14 -24.98 10.21 11.48
N ALA A 15 -24.98 10.23 10.14
CA ALA A 15 -24.26 9.24 9.35
C ALA A 15 -22.76 9.48 9.56
N THR A 16 -22.24 8.91 10.65
CA THR A 16 -20.84 8.89 11.07
C THR A 16 -19.95 9.01 9.85
N ASP A 17 -19.39 10.21 9.67
CA ASP A 17 -18.43 10.68 8.68
C ASP A 17 -17.64 9.53 8.00
N ILE A 18 -18.26 8.86 7.01
CA ILE A 18 -17.61 7.80 6.21
C ILE A 18 -16.47 8.41 5.38
N ALA A 19 -16.49 9.74 5.18
CA ALA A 19 -15.39 10.50 4.60
C ALA A 19 -14.17 10.61 5.54
N ARG A 20 -14.29 10.26 6.83
CA ARG A 20 -13.16 10.19 7.78
C ARG A 20 -12.43 8.85 7.76
N SER A 21 -12.97 7.81 7.13
CA SER A 21 -12.22 6.61 6.79
C SER A 21 -11.25 6.91 5.64
N ALA A 22 -10.24 7.73 5.93
CA ALA A 22 -9.02 7.84 5.14
C ALA A 22 -8.13 6.59 5.31
N GLU A 23 -8.72 5.45 5.66
CA GLU A 23 -8.04 4.17 5.58
C GLU A 23 -8.02 3.77 4.10
N VAL A 24 -6.80 3.57 3.60
CA VAL A 24 -6.56 3.08 2.25
C VAL A 24 -7.35 1.78 2.07
N GLN A 25 -8.34 1.78 1.16
CA GLN A 25 -9.17 0.61 0.92
C GLN A 25 -8.31 -0.56 0.42
N PRO A 26 -8.60 -1.80 0.84
CA PRO A 26 -7.92 -2.99 0.33
C PRO A 26 -8.15 -3.12 -1.19
N GLY A 27 -7.19 -2.62 -1.98
CA GLY A 27 -7.28 -2.56 -3.45
C GLY A 27 -6.61 -1.32 -4.04
N GLU A 28 -6.69 -0.18 -3.35
CA GLU A 28 -6.09 1.09 -3.77
C GLU A 28 -4.57 0.98 -3.95
N THR A 29 -3.94 0.15 -3.11
CA THR A 29 -2.48 -0.05 -3.07
C THR A 29 -1.95 -0.79 -4.30
N LEU A 30 -2.78 -1.62 -4.94
CA LEU A 30 -2.45 -2.32 -6.19
C LEU A 30 -2.85 -1.51 -7.43
N ALA A 31 -3.87 -0.65 -7.31
CA ALA A 31 -4.30 0.26 -8.37
C ALA A 31 -3.31 1.42 -8.60
N ASP A 32 -2.57 1.85 -7.57
CA ASP A 32 -1.54 2.88 -7.72
C ASP A 32 -0.30 2.32 -8.44
N THR A 33 -0.17 2.67 -9.73
CA THR A 33 0.97 2.31 -10.58
C THR A 33 2.32 2.77 -10.03
N ARG A 34 2.37 3.78 -9.14
CA ARG A 34 3.62 4.22 -8.50
C ARG A 34 4.17 3.19 -7.54
N ASN A 35 3.31 2.33 -6.98
CA ASN A 35 3.71 1.29 -6.04
C ASN A 35 4.25 0.03 -6.76
N TRP A 36 3.97 -0.12 -8.06
CA TRP A 36 4.37 -1.28 -8.86
C TRP A 36 5.89 -1.44 -8.93
N ALA A 37 6.65 -0.35 -9.00
CA ALA A 37 8.11 -0.43 -9.01
C ALA A 37 8.65 -1.15 -7.76
N GLY A 38 8.10 -0.86 -6.58
CA GLY A 38 8.47 -1.53 -5.34
C GLY A 38 8.10 -3.02 -5.34
N PHE A 39 6.91 -3.36 -5.84
CA PHE A 39 6.47 -4.76 -5.97
C PHE A 39 7.32 -5.57 -6.96
N VAL A 40 7.69 -4.99 -8.10
CA VAL A 40 8.56 -5.65 -9.10
C VAL A 40 9.93 -5.94 -8.50
N VAL A 41 10.54 -4.95 -7.82
CA VAL A 41 11.84 -5.15 -7.16
C VAL A 41 11.73 -6.20 -6.05
N LEU A 42 10.67 -6.18 -5.25
CA LEU A 42 10.42 -7.18 -4.22
C LEU A 42 10.27 -8.58 -4.81
N LEU A 43 9.55 -8.73 -5.92
CA LEU A 43 9.39 -10.00 -6.63
C LEU A 43 10.75 -10.57 -7.07
N PHE A 44 11.63 -9.75 -7.64
CA PHE A 44 12.99 -10.16 -7.99
C PHE A 44 13.80 -10.59 -6.76
N GLY A 45 13.62 -9.90 -5.62
CA GLY A 45 14.22 -10.29 -4.35
C GLY A 45 13.77 -11.68 -3.88
N VAL A 46 12.47 -11.97 -3.97
CA VAL A 46 11.91 -13.28 -3.63
C VAL A 46 12.43 -14.37 -4.57
N LEU A 47 12.47 -14.12 -5.88
CA LEU A 47 13.01 -15.07 -6.85
C LEU A 47 14.49 -15.38 -6.58
N ALA A 48 15.29 -14.36 -6.26
CA ALA A 48 16.69 -14.56 -5.87
C ALA A 48 16.81 -15.40 -4.58
N ALA A 49 15.89 -15.22 -3.61
CA ALA A 49 15.86 -16.04 -2.39
C ALA A 49 15.54 -17.52 -2.70
N ILE A 50 14.61 -17.78 -3.62
CA ILE A 50 14.30 -19.14 -4.08
C ILE A 50 15.54 -19.78 -4.70
N VAL A 51 16.25 -19.06 -5.57
CA VAL A 51 17.51 -19.53 -6.16
C VAL A 51 18.59 -19.80 -5.10
N ALA A 52 18.67 -18.95 -4.06
CA ALA A 52 19.61 -19.16 -2.97
C ALA A 52 19.34 -20.46 -2.22
N ILE A 53 18.06 -20.72 -1.90
CA ILE A 53 17.63 -21.93 -1.21
C ILE A 53 17.92 -23.16 -2.09
N THR A 54 17.57 -23.14 -3.37
CA THR A 54 17.82 -24.28 -4.26
C THR A 54 19.31 -24.54 -4.46
N ALA A 55 20.14 -23.49 -4.57
CA ALA A 55 21.59 -23.63 -4.66
C ALA A 55 22.20 -24.21 -3.36
N LEU A 56 21.69 -23.81 -2.19
CA LEU A 56 22.08 -24.39 -0.90
C LEU A 56 21.76 -25.88 -0.84
N LEU A 57 20.55 -26.27 -1.25
CA LEU A 57 20.11 -27.67 -1.30
C LEU A 57 20.92 -28.50 -2.30
N ALA A 58 21.40 -27.88 -3.37
CA ALA A 58 22.28 -28.51 -4.36
C ALA A 58 23.77 -28.54 -3.97
N GLY A 59 24.15 -28.01 -2.80
CA GLY A 59 25.53 -27.94 -2.34
C GLY A 59 26.38 -26.87 -3.03
N ALA A 60 25.78 -25.99 -3.84
CA ALA A 60 26.43 -24.91 -4.54
C ALA A 60 26.56 -23.66 -3.64
N SER A 61 27.42 -23.75 -2.63
CA SER A 61 27.57 -22.73 -1.57
C SER A 61 27.90 -21.32 -2.07
N GLN A 62 28.78 -21.19 -3.07
CA GLN A 62 29.12 -19.89 -3.66
C GLN A 62 27.92 -19.22 -4.35
N LEU A 63 27.14 -20.02 -5.10
CA LEU A 63 25.99 -19.53 -5.86
C LEU A 63 24.84 -19.17 -4.92
N ALA A 64 24.67 -19.93 -3.84
CA ALA A 64 23.74 -19.61 -2.76
C ALA A 64 24.09 -18.30 -2.03
N LEU A 65 25.37 -18.06 -1.76
CA LEU A 65 25.81 -16.86 -1.05
C LEU A 65 25.61 -15.59 -1.90
N VAL A 66 25.98 -15.65 -3.18
CA VAL A 66 25.76 -14.55 -4.12
C VAL A 66 24.28 -14.23 -4.26
N SER A 67 23.45 -15.24 -4.51
CA SER A 67 22.00 -15.06 -4.67
C SER A 67 21.32 -14.58 -3.38
N ALA A 68 21.77 -15.02 -2.20
CA ALA A 68 21.28 -14.52 -0.91
C ALA A 68 21.54 -13.01 -0.71
N VAL A 69 22.70 -12.51 -1.15
CA VAL A 69 23.01 -11.06 -1.09
C VAL A 69 22.05 -10.27 -1.99
N PHE A 70 21.82 -10.74 -3.22
CA PHE A 70 20.86 -10.10 -4.13
C PHE A 70 19.44 -10.14 -3.58
N ALA A 71 19.03 -11.26 -2.98
CA ALA A 71 17.74 -11.41 -2.33
C ALA A 71 17.54 -10.40 -1.19
N ALA A 72 18.55 -10.26 -0.33
CA ALA A 72 18.52 -9.33 0.79
C ALA A 72 18.45 -7.87 0.30
N ALA A 73 19.32 -7.48 -0.63
CA ALA A 73 19.35 -6.13 -1.19
C ALA A 73 18.03 -5.79 -1.91
N GLY A 74 17.55 -6.68 -2.78
CA GLY A 74 16.29 -6.50 -3.50
C GLY A 74 15.09 -6.39 -2.55
N SER A 75 15.04 -7.20 -1.50
CA SER A 75 13.97 -7.14 -0.50
C SER A 75 13.98 -5.80 0.26
N VAL A 76 15.15 -5.34 0.71
CA VAL A 76 15.28 -4.06 1.43
C VAL A 76 14.88 -2.88 0.54
N ILE A 77 15.35 -2.85 -0.71
CA ILE A 77 15.02 -1.78 -1.65
C ILE A 77 13.54 -1.82 -2.01
N GLY A 78 12.99 -2.99 -2.33
CA GLY A 78 11.58 -3.17 -2.69
C GLY A 78 10.64 -2.73 -1.56
N VAL A 79 10.88 -3.20 -0.33
CA VAL A 79 10.12 -2.77 0.86
C VAL A 79 10.28 -1.28 1.10
N GLY A 80 11.51 -0.74 0.97
CA GLY A 80 11.78 0.68 1.14
C GLY A 80 10.97 1.57 0.19
N LEU A 81 10.91 1.20 -1.10
CA LEU A 81 10.11 1.89 -2.11
C LEU A 81 8.62 1.89 -1.78
N ILE A 82 8.07 0.73 -1.40
CA ILE A 82 6.65 0.60 -1.01
C ILE A 82 6.34 1.49 0.20
N VAL A 83 7.20 1.50 1.21
CA VAL A 83 7.02 2.31 2.43
C VAL A 83 7.13 3.81 2.13
N MET A 84 8.07 4.22 1.26
CA MET A 84 8.23 5.62 0.88
C MET A 84 7.00 6.17 0.15
N VAL A 85 6.44 5.41 -0.81
CA VAL A 85 5.22 5.79 -1.54
C VAL A 85 4.05 5.92 -0.56
N ARG A 86 3.88 4.94 0.35
CA ARG A 86 2.83 4.96 1.37
C ARG A 86 2.93 6.15 2.33
N ARG A 87 4.15 6.58 2.69
CA ARG A 87 4.38 7.77 3.53
C ARG A 87 4.29 9.09 2.78
N GLY A 88 4.45 9.09 1.45
CA GLY A 88 4.31 10.26 0.59
C GLY A 88 2.86 10.73 0.41
N GLY A 89 1.90 9.79 0.37
CA GLY A 89 0.47 10.07 0.16
C GLY A 89 -0.18 10.91 1.27
N GLY A 90 0.26 10.76 2.53
CA GLY A 90 -0.29 11.51 3.67
C GLY A 90 0.09 13.00 3.72
N ARG A 91 1.05 13.46 2.90
CA ARG A 91 1.51 14.86 2.88
C ARG A 91 0.83 15.72 1.81
N GLY A 92 0.00 15.13 0.95
CA GLY A 92 -0.75 15.84 -0.10
C GLY A 92 -2.06 16.45 0.37
N ALA A 93 -2.77 15.80 1.29
CA ALA A 93 -4.10 16.21 1.76
C ALA A 93 -4.15 17.59 2.46
N GLY A 94 -2.99 18.11 2.90
CA GLY A 94 -2.90 19.43 3.53
C GLY A 94 -2.90 20.62 2.55
N ARG A 95 -2.63 20.41 1.25
CA ARG A 95 -2.62 21.50 0.25
C ARG A 95 -4.02 21.79 -0.30
N ASP A 96 -4.82 20.75 -0.52
CA ASP A 96 -6.16 20.90 -1.10
C ASP A 96 -7.12 21.60 -0.12
N ALA A 97 -7.02 21.30 1.18
CA ALA A 97 -7.81 21.96 2.23
C ALA A 97 -7.53 23.47 2.37
N ARG A 98 -6.31 23.93 2.04
CA ARG A 98 -5.97 25.36 2.01
C ARG A 98 -6.47 26.05 0.75
N GLN A 99 -6.46 25.36 -0.38
CA GLN A 99 -6.94 25.91 -1.65
C GLN A 99 -8.47 26.05 -1.69
N GLN A 100 -9.19 25.15 -1.02
CA GLN A 100 -10.65 25.19 -0.90
C GLN A 100 -11.12 26.33 0.02
N ARG A 101 -10.37 26.65 1.09
CA ARG A 101 -10.61 27.82 1.96
C ARG A 101 -10.27 29.17 1.33
N ALA A 102 -9.47 29.20 0.26
CA ALA A 102 -9.13 30.44 -0.44
C ALA A 102 -10.10 30.77 -1.59
N ARG A 103 -11.08 29.89 -1.85
CA ARG A 103 -12.10 30.05 -2.90
C ARG A 103 -13.50 30.39 -2.36
N HIS A 104 -13.65 30.50 -1.05
CA HIS A 104 -14.83 30.98 -0.34
C HIS A 104 -14.45 32.21 0.48
#